data_AF-A0A2W5SSZ3-F1
#
_entry.id   AF-A0A2W5SSZ3-F1
#
_cell.length_a   1.000
_cell.length_b   1.000
_cell.length_c   1.000
_cell.angle_alpha   90.00
_cell.angle_beta   90.00
_cell.angle_gamma   90.00
#
_symmetry.space_group_name_H-M   'P 1'
#
loop_
_entity.id
_entity.type
_entity.pdbx_description
1 polymer ?
#
loop_
_entity_poly.entity_id
_entity_poly.type
_entity_poly.pdbx_seq_one_letter_code
_entity_poly.pdbx_strand_id
1 'polypeptide(L)' 'MKKPKKTFLHTRVTLDVDNGEAAHVGPWRKQWRNDVKHLDDSGCGCCVVILEFDATEAAIADLEARTRQTMPREPLKS' A
#
# COMPACT_ATOMS: atom_id res chain seq x y z
N MET A 1 -10.28 18.81 22.41
CA MET A 1 -10.43 17.50 21.74
C MET A 1 -9.15 17.20 20.97
N LYS A 2 -8.35 16.22 21.40
CA LYS A 2 -7.14 15.81 20.67
C LYS A 2 -7.59 15.03 19.44
N LYS A 3 -7.31 15.52 18.22
CA LYS A 3 -7.54 14.73 17.00
C LYS A 3 -6.75 13.43 17.12
N PRO A 4 -7.32 12.26 16.82
CA PRO A 4 -6.56 11.02 16.80
C PRO A 4 -5.40 11.19 15.82
N LYS A 5 -4.17 10.92 16.28
CA LYS A 5 -3.01 10.91 15.39
C LYS A 5 -3.24 9.76 14.40
N LYS A 6 -3.28 10.07 13.10
CA LYS A 6 -3.29 9.05 12.06
C LYS A 6 -1.95 8.32 12.13
N THR A 7 -1.99 7.04 12.49
CA THR A 7 -0.82 6.16 12.46
C THR A 7 -0.60 5.71 11.03
N PHE A 8 0.63 5.86 10.55
CA PHE A 8 1.06 5.35 9.26
C PHE A 8 1.97 4.15 9.51
N LEU A 9 1.77 3.08 8.75
CA LEU A 9 2.58 1.87 8.81
C LEU A 9 3.40 1.78 7.52
N HIS A 10 4.68 1.47 7.66
CA HIS A 10 5.50 1.13 6.53
C HIS A 10 5.03 -0.22 5.99
N THR A 11 4.71 -0.26 4.70
CA THR A 11 4.11 -1.43 4.09
C THR A 11 4.76 -1.70 2.75
N ARG A 12 5.18 -2.94 2.59
CA ARG A 12 5.61 -3.47 1.30
C ARG A 12 4.53 -4.38 0.75
N VAL A 13 4.32 -4.39 -0.56
CA VAL A 13 3.32 -5.24 -1.21
C VAL A 13 3.88 -5.72 -2.54
N THR A 14 3.55 -6.95 -2.94
CA THR A 14 4.11 -7.59 -4.15
C THR A 14 2.99 -8.05 -5.05
N LEU A 15 2.69 -7.24 -6.06
CA LEU A 15 1.52 -7.37 -6.90
C LEU A 15 1.76 -8.17 -8.14
N ASP A 16 0.89 -9.15 -8.40
CA ASP A 16 0.91 -9.95 -9.59
C ASP A 16 0.36 -9.15 -10.79
N VAL A 17 1.21 -8.94 -11.79
CA VAL A 17 0.87 -8.19 -13.00
C VAL A 17 -0.01 -9.03 -13.92
N ASP A 18 0.23 -10.33 -14.01
CA ASP A 18 -0.49 -11.26 -14.89
C ASP A 18 -1.95 -11.44 -14.45
N ASN A 19 -2.19 -11.41 -13.14
CA ASN A 19 -3.54 -11.40 -12.55
C ASN A 19 -4.19 -10.00 -12.52
N GLY A 20 -3.50 -8.97 -13.03
CA GLY A 20 -4.03 -7.60 -13.12
C GLY A 20 -4.08 -6.86 -11.78
N GLU A 21 -3.41 -7.34 -10.73
CA GLU A 21 -3.48 -6.73 -9.39
C GLU A 21 -2.89 -5.31 -9.37
N ALA A 22 -1.82 -5.10 -10.15
CA ALA A 22 -1.21 -3.78 -10.33
C ALA A 22 -2.21 -2.73 -10.86
N ALA A 23 -3.26 -3.15 -11.59
CA ALA A 23 -4.29 -2.23 -12.08
C ALA A 23 -5.13 -1.61 -10.95
N HIS A 24 -5.22 -2.26 -9.79
CA HIS A 24 -5.98 -1.76 -8.64
C HIS A 24 -5.26 -0.66 -7.85
N VAL A 25 -3.93 -0.56 -7.99
CA VAL A 25 -3.09 0.42 -7.28
C VAL A 25 -3.44 1.86 -7.65
N GLY A 26 -3.63 2.13 -8.95
CA GLY A 26 -3.91 3.49 -9.43
C GLY A 26 -5.18 4.10 -8.81
N PRO A 27 -6.34 3.43 -8.91
CA PRO A 27 -7.57 3.84 -8.25
C PRO A 27 -7.45 3.90 -6.72
N TRP A 28 -6.82 2.89 -6.11
CA TRP A 28 -6.60 2.85 -4.66
C TRP A 28 -5.81 4.06 -4.16
N ARG A 29 -4.69 4.40 -4.82
CA ARG A 29 -3.87 5.55 -4.49
C ARG A 29 -4.64 6.86 -4.59
N LYS A 30 -5.52 7.00 -5.60
CA LYS A 30 -6.37 8.20 -5.74
C LYS A 30 -7.38 8.32 -4.60
N GLN A 31 -8.00 7.20 -4.19
CA GLN A 31 -8.93 7.15 -3.07
C GLN A 31 -8.25 7.50 -1.75
N TRP A 32 -7.07 6.95 -1.49
CA TRP A 32 -6.35 7.09 -0.22
C TRP A 32 -5.23 8.13 -0.26
N ARG A 33 -5.27 9.09 -1.19
CA ARG A 33 -4.16 10.05 -1.43
C ARG A 33 -3.73 10.85 -0.19
N ASN A 34 -4.62 11.06 0.78
CA ASN A 34 -4.35 11.81 2.02
C ASN A 34 -3.89 10.89 3.17
N ASP A 35 -3.94 9.59 2.95
CA ASP A 35 -3.73 8.51 3.91
C ASP A 35 -2.63 7.53 3.44
N VAL A 36 -1.95 7.89 2.35
CA VAL A 36 -0.78 7.22 1.78
C VAL A 36 0.34 8.26 1.62
N LYS A 37 1.56 7.89 2.00
CA LYS A 37 2.80 8.66 1.87
C LYS A 37 3.91 7.76 1.33
N HIS A 38 4.99 8.36 0.86
CA HIS A 38 6.22 7.67 0.46
C HIS A 38 6.00 6.46 -0.46
N LEU A 39 5.12 6.59 -1.47
CA LEU A 39 4.92 5.52 -2.44
C LEU A 39 6.13 5.42 -3.37
N ASP A 40 6.89 4.35 -3.21
CA ASP A 40 8.04 3.96 -4.01
C ASP A 40 7.74 2.67 -4.79
N ASP A 41 8.16 2.64 -6.05
CA ASP A 41 8.13 1.43 -6.87
C ASP A 41 9.48 0.73 -6.69
N SER A 42 9.58 -0.05 -5.62
CA SER A 42 10.86 -0.64 -5.16
C SER A 42 11.32 -1.82 -6.03
N GLY A 43 10.55 -2.18 -7.05
CA GLY A 43 11.02 -3.02 -8.14
C GLY A 43 9.91 -3.63 -9.00
N CYS A 44 10.16 -3.69 -10.30
CA CYS A 44 9.38 -4.45 -11.27
C CYS A 44 10.14 -5.74 -11.59
N GLY A 45 9.59 -6.90 -11.21
CA GLY A 45 9.97 -8.20 -11.76
C GLY A 45 9.18 -8.48 -13.04
N CYS A 46 9.54 -9.55 -13.77
CA CYS A 46 8.90 -9.88 -15.05
C CYS A 46 7.36 -10.02 -14.97
N CYS A 47 6.83 -10.41 -13.80
CA CYS A 47 5.40 -10.64 -13.56
C CYS A 47 4.89 -10.02 -12.25
N VAL A 48 5.74 -9.27 -11.52
CA VAL A 48 5.38 -8.72 -10.22
C VAL A 48 5.82 -7.27 -10.06
N VAL A 49 5.01 -6.46 -9.38
CA VAL A 49 5.34 -5.08 -9.00
C VAL A 49 5.43 -5.01 -7.48
N ILE A 50 6.59 -4.59 -6.98
CA ILE A 50 6.81 -4.40 -5.56
C ILE A 50 6.61 -2.91 -5.25
N LEU A 51 5.63 -2.61 -4.42
CA LEU A 51 5.42 -1.25 -3.92
C LEU A 51 5.78 -1.17 -2.46
N GLU A 52 6.49 -0.12 -2.08
CA GLU A 52 6.74 0.25 -0.69
C GLU A 52 6.05 1.59 -0.43
N PHE A 53 5.25 1.67 0.62
CA PHE A 53 4.50 2.88 0.95
C PHE A 53 4.15 2.95 2.43
N ASP A 54 3.86 4.17 2.88
CA ASP A 54 3.42 4.42 4.24
C ASP A 54 1.94 4.77 4.23
N ALA A 55 1.10 3.93 4.81
CA ALA A 55 -0.33 4.14 4.77
C ALA A 55 -1.01 3.85 6.11
N THR A 56 -2.22 4.38 6.27
CA THR A 56 -3.05 4.01 7.43
C THR A 56 -3.51 2.55 7.34
N GLU A 57 -3.81 1.93 8.48
CA GLU A 57 -4.32 0.55 8.52
C GLU A 57 -5.56 0.34 7.63
N ALA A 58 -6.44 1.33 7.55
CA ALA A 58 -7.63 1.28 6.71
C ALA A 58 -7.28 1.27 5.20
N ALA A 59 -6.29 2.08 4.80
CA ALA A 59 -5.83 2.11 3.41
C ALA A 59 -5.13 0.79 3.01
N ILE A 60 -4.34 0.23 3.93
CA ILE A 60 -3.67 -1.07 3.76
C ILE A 60 -4.71 -2.18 3.58
N ALA A 61 -5.67 -2.28 4.50
CA ALA A 61 -6.73 -3.29 4.45
C ALA A 61 -7.60 -3.18 3.18
N ASP A 62 -7.86 -1.97 2.68
CA ASP A 62 -8.59 -1.78 1.42
C ASP A 62 -7.77 -2.25 0.21
N LEU A 63 -6.45 -2.07 0.20
CA LEU A 63 -5.61 -2.62 -0.87
C LEU A 63 -5.51 -4.15 -0.78
N GLU A 64 -5.37 -4.73 0.42
CA GLU A 64 -5.40 -6.18 0.66
C GLU A 64 -6.76 -6.80 0.30
N ALA A 65 -7.86 -6.04 0.40
CA ALA A 65 -9.16 -6.54 -0.03
C ALA A 65 -9.29 -6.55 -1.57
N ARG A 66 -8.61 -5.62 -2.26
CA ARG A 66 -8.60 -5.51 -3.73
C ARG A 66 -7.60 -6.45 -4.39
N THR A 67 -6.56 -6.85 -3.67
CA THR A 67 -5.41 -7.60 -4.17
C THR A 67 -5.18 -8.81 -3.28
N ARG A 68 -4.93 -10.01 -3.80
CA ARG A 68 -4.79 -11.22 -2.98
C ARG A 68 -3.39 -11.32 -2.38
N GLN A 69 -2.91 -10.26 -1.74
CA GLN A 69 -1.51 -10.13 -1.35
C GLN A 69 -1.27 -10.13 0.14
N THR A 70 -0.05 -10.59 0.47
CA THR A 70 0.46 -10.61 1.83
C THR A 70 1.40 -9.43 2.01
N MET A 71 1.04 -8.47 2.86
CA MET A 71 1.84 -7.27 3.10
C MET A 71 2.68 -7.44 4.38
N PRO A 72 4.02 -7.27 4.36
CA PRO A 72 4.80 -7.08 5.58
C PRO A 72 4.40 -5.75 6.20
N ARG A 73 3.94 -5.80 7.46
CA ARG A 73 3.53 -4.61 8.23
C ARG A 73 4.64 -4.28 9.21
N GLU A 74 5.44 -3.27 8.89
CA GLU A 74 6.45 -2.77 9.82
C GLU A 74 6.02 -1.41 10.38
N PRO A 75 6.09 -1.20 11.70
CA PRO A 75 5.79 0.11 12.27
C PRO A 75 6.82 1.14 11.79
N LEU A 76 6.34 2.26 11.27
CA LEU A 76 7.19 3.38 10.86
C LEU A 76 7.87 3.95 12.12
N LYS A 77 9.17 3.72 12.30
CA LYS A 77 9.93 4.37 13.38
C LYS A 77 10.05 5.86 13.04
N SER A 78 9.26 6.68 13.74
CA SER A 78 9.33 8.15 13.69
C SER A 78 10.56 8.69 14.43
#